data_AF-A0A963SRT9-F1
#
_entry.id   AF-A0A963SRT9-F1
#
_cell.length_a   1.000
_cell.length_b   1.000
_cell.length_c   1.000
_cell.angle_alpha   90.00
_cell.angle_beta   90.00
_cell.angle_gamma   90.00
#
_symmetry.space_group_name_H-M   'P 1'
#
loop_
_entity.id
_entity.type
_entity.pdbx_description
1 polymer ?
#
loop_
_entity_poly.entity_id
_entity_poly.type
_entity_poly.pdbx_seq_one_letter_code
_entity_poly.pdbx_strand_id
1 'polypeptide(L)'
;MQDDKNKLLPVMDILRNTYLTVYSNIKSLIIFSYLLAVPIYLISQLLTMPTTEEPTVNYFTIAAYVLISLLILAITNIYFYRLFKLGKENVLKITPDQLFSVSTSMLAYLLALFGILFIALVTISLIIGVIVSVVNELVGPSRTSYTSAVANLIILIVMLLINMRLQPTFISIAINEQTLPMKSAYFYTRDNNRELILIGLFSFIPALLPSTVALMFVNNLSLSQNAVVITDFLLFPLLLLPNLVLLSAGVQIYNYLVPQNKGHMDIQV
;
A
#
# COMPACT_ATOMS: atom_id res chain seq x y z
N MET A 1 -6.55 18.94 -25.69
CA MET A 1 -5.67 18.10 -26.52
C MET A 1 -4.50 17.69 -25.67
N GLN A 2 -4.49 16.43 -25.25
CA GLN A 2 -3.46 15.85 -24.41
C GLN A 2 -2.35 15.38 -25.34
N ASP A 3 -1.12 15.81 -25.12
CA ASP A 3 0.02 15.50 -25.97
C ASP A 3 0.23 13.97 -25.98
N ASP A 4 -0.13 13.34 -27.10
CA ASP A 4 -0.35 11.90 -27.32
C ASP A 4 0.97 11.11 -27.42
N LYS A 5 1.98 11.50 -26.64
CA LYS A 5 3.19 10.68 -26.47
C LYS A 5 2.98 9.82 -25.24
N ASN A 6 2.70 8.54 -25.48
CA ASN A 6 2.79 7.50 -24.46
C ASN A 6 4.14 7.61 -23.75
N LYS A 7 4.13 8.13 -22.51
CA LYS A 7 5.33 8.24 -21.69
C LYS A 7 5.61 6.88 -21.09
N LEU A 8 6.73 6.29 -21.50
CA LEU A 8 7.27 5.10 -20.86
C LEU A 8 7.91 5.47 -19.52
N LEU A 9 7.65 4.65 -18.50
CA LEU A 9 8.19 4.86 -17.17
C LEU A 9 9.68 4.47 -17.11
N PRO A 10 10.60 5.38 -16.74
CA PRO A 10 12.01 5.04 -16.54
C PRO A 10 12.18 4.30 -15.20
N VAL A 11 12.11 2.96 -15.24
CA VAL A 11 12.09 2.08 -14.05
C VAL A 11 13.23 2.39 -13.08
N MET A 12 14.47 2.51 -13.56
CA MET A 12 15.64 2.72 -12.70
C MET A 12 15.64 4.10 -12.03
N ASP A 13 15.26 5.14 -12.75
CA ASP A 13 15.18 6.50 -12.20
C ASP A 13 14.07 6.59 -11.15
N ILE A 14 12.92 5.96 -11.41
CA ILE A 14 11.83 5.86 -10.45
C ILE A 14 12.30 5.15 -9.18
N LEU A 15 12.90 3.96 -9.29
CA LEU A 15 13.39 3.21 -8.13
C LEU A 15 14.42 4.01 -7.33
N ARG A 16 15.40 4.62 -8.01
CA ARG A 16 16.42 5.46 -7.36
C ARG A 16 15.77 6.62 -6.60
N ASN A 17 14.86 7.34 -7.23
CA ASN A 17 14.19 8.48 -6.61
C ASN A 17 13.26 8.05 -5.47
N THR A 18 12.61 6.90 -5.58
CA THR A 18 11.80 6.29 -4.51
C THR A 18 12.64 6.07 -3.26
N TYR A 19 13.75 5.34 -3.36
CA TYR A 19 14.60 5.06 -2.20
C TYR A 19 15.25 6.32 -1.64
N LEU A 20 15.69 7.25 -2.50
CA LEU A 20 16.21 8.55 -2.05
C LEU A 20 15.17 9.36 -1.28
N THR A 21 13.92 9.38 -1.75
CA THR A 21 12.81 10.10 -1.09
C THR A 21 12.48 9.49 0.27
N VAL A 22 12.46 8.16 0.38
CA VAL A 22 12.27 7.48 1.66
C VAL A 22 13.42 7.79 2.62
N TYR A 23 14.66 7.71 2.13
CA TYR A 23 15.86 8.00 2.92
C TYR A 23 15.90 9.45 3.41
N SER A 24 15.61 10.44 2.56
CA SER A 24 15.60 11.86 2.94
C SER A 24 14.53 12.21 3.98
N ASN A 25 13.49 11.37 4.10
CA ASN A 25 12.38 11.56 5.02
C ASN A 25 12.44 10.61 6.23
N ILE A 26 13.49 9.79 6.39
CA ILE A 26 13.55 8.70 7.38
C ILE A 26 13.21 9.15 8.80
N LYS A 27 13.66 10.34 9.23
CA LYS A 27 13.33 10.88 10.56
C LYS A 27 11.83 11.12 10.73
N SER A 28 11.19 11.75 9.75
CA SER A 28 9.74 12.01 9.74
C SER A 28 8.96 10.70 9.68
N LEU A 29 9.44 9.73 8.90
CA LEU A 29 8.83 8.40 8.79
C LEU A 29 8.87 7.66 10.13
N ILE A 30 10.00 7.67 10.84
CA ILE A 30 10.15 7.02 12.15
C ILE A 30 9.21 7.66 13.18
N ILE A 31 9.20 8.99 13.27
CA ILE A 31 8.33 9.72 14.22
C ILE A 31 6.86 9.39 13.95
N PHE A 32 6.43 9.47 12.69
CA PHE A 32 5.04 9.19 12.32
C PHE A 32 4.67 7.71 12.52
N SER A 33 5.60 6.79 12.27
CA SER A 33 5.39 5.36 12.53
C SER A 33 5.10 5.12 14.00
N TYR A 34 5.85 5.72 14.93
CA TYR A 34 5.56 5.58 16.36
C TYR A 34 4.27 6.28 16.79
N LEU A 35 3.94 7.43 16.19
CA LEU A 35 2.66 8.09 16.42
C LEU A 35 1.47 7.24 15.97
N LEU A 36 1.63 6.42 14.92
CA LEU A 36 0.64 5.44 14.49
C LEU A 36 0.63 4.17 15.32
N ALA A 37 1.80 3.72 15.81
CA ALA A 37 1.92 2.51 16.61
C ALA A 37 1.09 2.58 17.90
N VAL A 38 1.02 3.76 18.53
CA VAL A 38 0.25 3.98 19.77
C VAL A 38 -1.25 3.73 19.60
N PRO A 39 -1.99 4.40 18.68
CA PRO A 39 -3.40 4.13 18.49
C PRO A 39 -3.64 2.69 18.02
N ILE A 40 -2.79 2.14 17.13
CA ILE A 40 -2.92 0.75 16.67
C ILE A 40 -2.79 -0.23 17.85
N TYR A 41 -1.82 -0.01 18.73
CA TYR A 41 -1.64 -0.80 19.94
C TYR A 41 -2.86 -0.69 20.86
N LEU A 42 -3.34 0.52 21.14
CA LEU A 42 -4.53 0.73 21.98
C LEU A 42 -5.76 0.04 21.40
N ILE A 43 -5.96 0.13 20.09
CA ILE A 43 -7.07 -0.54 19.39
C ILE A 43 -6.95 -2.06 19.51
N SER A 44 -5.75 -2.61 19.36
CA SER A 44 -5.52 -4.07 19.50
C SER A 44 -5.84 -4.60 20.91
N GLN A 45 -5.71 -3.75 21.93
CA GLN A 45 -6.04 -4.10 23.32
C GLN A 45 -7.53 -3.92 23.63
N LEU A 46 -8.18 -2.91 23.04
CA LEU A 46 -9.58 -2.56 23.29
C LEU A 46 -10.58 -3.36 22.45
N LEU A 47 -10.20 -3.69 21.22
CA LEU A 47 -10.96 -4.50 20.28
C LEU A 47 -10.19 -5.80 20.10
N THR A 48 -10.42 -6.75 21.02
CA THR A 48 -9.89 -8.10 20.84
C THR A 48 -10.38 -8.64 19.50
N MET A 49 -9.44 -9.02 18.65
CA MET A 49 -9.75 -9.73 17.42
C MET A 49 -10.47 -11.02 17.85
N PRO A 50 -11.69 -11.30 17.36
CA PRO A 50 -12.37 -12.54 17.72
C PRO A 50 -11.48 -13.69 17.27
N THR A 51 -10.89 -14.39 18.24
CA THR A 51 -10.13 -15.59 17.97
C THR A 51 -11.11 -16.67 17.54
N THR A 52 -10.64 -17.63 16.76
CA THR A 52 -11.44 -18.80 16.34
C THR A 52 -11.97 -19.64 17.50
N GLU A 53 -11.57 -19.32 18.73
CA GLU A 53 -11.93 -20.01 19.97
C GLU A 53 -13.12 -19.35 20.71
N GLU A 54 -13.57 -18.15 20.30
CA GLU A 54 -14.77 -17.53 20.88
C GLU A 54 -16.05 -18.00 20.16
N PRO A 55 -17.01 -18.64 20.86
CA PRO A 55 -18.18 -19.28 20.24
C PRO A 55 -19.23 -18.27 19.72
N THR A 56 -19.09 -16.98 20.01
CA THR A 56 -20.01 -15.92 19.58
C THR A 56 -19.24 -14.80 18.91
N VAL A 57 -19.18 -14.84 17.58
CA VAL A 57 -18.62 -13.76 16.78
C VAL A 57 -19.45 -12.49 16.99
N ASN A 58 -18.90 -11.51 17.71
CA ASN A 58 -19.53 -10.21 17.85
C ASN A 58 -19.29 -9.37 16.59
N TYR A 59 -20.26 -9.40 15.66
CA TYR A 59 -20.21 -8.64 14.41
C TYR A 59 -20.02 -7.14 14.61
N PHE A 60 -20.49 -6.57 15.73
CA PHE A 60 -20.28 -5.15 16.04
C PHE A 60 -18.80 -4.84 16.29
N THR A 61 -18.11 -5.68 17.07
CA THR A 61 -16.68 -5.54 17.35
C THR A 61 -15.86 -5.66 16.08
N ILE A 62 -16.19 -6.61 15.19
CA ILE A 62 -15.53 -6.76 13.89
C ILE A 62 -15.73 -5.51 13.04
N ALA A 63 -16.98 -5.03 12.91
CA ALA A 63 -17.29 -3.87 12.11
C ALA A 63 -16.55 -2.61 12.62
N ALA A 64 -16.51 -2.42 13.94
CA ALA A 64 -15.78 -1.31 14.57
C ALA A 64 -14.27 -1.42 14.29
N TYR A 65 -13.68 -2.61 14.44
CA TYR A 65 -12.26 -2.84 14.16
C TYR A 65 -11.89 -2.55 12.71
N VAL A 66 -12.70 -3.03 11.76
CA VAL A 66 -12.49 -2.79 10.32
C VAL A 66 -12.61 -1.30 10.01
N LEU A 67 -13.62 -0.62 10.54
CA LEU A 67 -13.85 0.80 10.27
C LEU A 67 -12.72 1.68 10.80
N ILE A 68 -12.24 1.39 12.02
CA ILE A 68 -11.11 2.11 12.61
C ILE A 68 -9.82 1.82 11.83
N SER A 69 -9.58 0.57 11.44
CA SER A 69 -8.41 0.21 10.63
C SER A 69 -8.41 0.92 9.27
N LEU A 70 -9.58 1.05 8.63
CA LEU A 70 -9.75 1.82 7.40
C LEU A 70 -9.47 3.30 7.59
N LEU A 71 -9.92 3.90 8.70
CA LEU A 71 -9.62 5.29 9.03
C LEU A 71 -8.13 5.53 9.21
N ILE A 72 -7.45 4.65 9.96
CA ILE A 72 -6.01 4.72 10.15
C ILE A 72 -5.30 4.60 8.81
N LEU A 73 -5.69 3.65 7.97
CA LEU A 73 -5.11 3.46 6.65
C LEU A 73 -5.30 4.69 5.76
N ALA A 74 -6.48 5.30 5.77
CA ALA A 74 -6.78 6.51 4.99
C ALA A 74 -5.89 7.69 5.42
N ILE A 75 -5.84 7.98 6.73
CA ILE A 75 -5.03 9.08 7.28
C ILE A 75 -3.55 8.86 7.00
N THR A 76 -3.08 7.63 7.17
CA THR A 76 -1.70 7.22 6.91
C THR A 76 -1.31 7.47 5.45
N ASN A 77 -2.16 7.02 4.51
CA ASN A 77 -1.93 7.23 3.08
C ASN A 77 -1.93 8.71 2.72
N ILE A 78 -2.89 9.50 3.22
CA ILE A 78 -2.96 10.94 2.96
C ILE A 78 -1.66 11.62 3.43
N TYR A 79 -1.21 11.34 4.65
CA TYR A 79 0.00 11.91 5.21
C TYR A 79 1.22 11.58 4.36
N PHE A 80 1.44 10.30 4.02
CA PHE A 80 2.63 9.90 3.27
C PHE A 80 2.62 10.37 1.82
N TYR A 81 1.48 10.35 1.13
CA TYR A 81 1.39 10.91 -0.21
C TYR A 81 1.71 12.41 -0.21
N ARG A 82 1.16 13.17 0.75
CA ARG A 82 1.48 14.60 0.88
C ARG A 82 2.95 14.82 1.24
N LEU A 83 3.51 14.03 2.16
CA LEU A 83 4.93 14.11 2.53
C LEU A 83 5.85 13.88 1.32
N PHE A 84 5.61 12.82 0.55
CA PHE A 84 6.45 12.47 -0.59
C PHE A 84 6.23 13.40 -1.80
N LYS A 85 5.03 13.96 -1.97
CA LYS A 85 4.71 14.80 -3.14
C LYS A 85 4.93 16.30 -2.90
N LEU A 86 4.53 16.82 -1.74
CA LEU A 86 4.54 18.26 -1.44
C LEU A 86 5.74 18.68 -0.57
N GLY A 87 6.41 17.72 0.08
CA GLY A 87 7.51 17.98 1.00
C GLY A 87 7.06 18.41 2.39
N LYS A 88 7.98 18.38 3.35
CA LYS A 88 7.75 18.57 4.80
C LYS A 88 7.00 19.86 5.14
N GLU A 89 7.29 20.93 4.42
CA GLU A 89 6.73 22.27 4.69
C GLU A 89 5.26 22.40 4.29
N ASN A 90 4.79 21.56 3.37
CA ASN A 90 3.45 21.66 2.78
C ASN A 90 2.50 20.54 3.23
N VAL A 91 3.00 19.57 4.01
CA VAL A 91 2.20 18.40 4.46
C VAL A 91 0.94 18.84 5.21
N LEU A 92 1.08 19.81 6.12
CA LEU A 92 0.00 20.29 6.98
C LEU A 92 -0.77 21.49 6.41
N LYS A 93 -0.44 21.95 5.20
CA LYS A 93 -1.16 23.03 4.51
C LYS A 93 -2.48 22.50 3.92
N ILE A 94 -3.44 22.18 4.78
CA ILE A 94 -4.79 21.73 4.43
C ILE A 94 -5.77 22.25 5.48
N THR A 95 -6.92 22.79 5.06
CA THR A 95 -7.95 23.22 6.00
C THR A 95 -8.71 22.02 6.58
N PRO A 96 -9.36 22.13 7.75
CA PRO A 96 -10.17 21.04 8.31
C PRO A 96 -11.24 20.52 7.35
N ASP A 97 -11.93 21.41 6.63
CA ASP A 97 -12.96 21.04 5.65
C ASP A 97 -12.38 20.25 4.47
N GLN A 98 -11.20 20.68 3.99
CA GLN A 98 -10.47 19.95 2.96
C GLN A 98 -10.00 18.60 3.46
N LEU A 99 -9.50 18.52 4.70
CA LEU A 99 -9.06 17.25 5.30
C LEU A 99 -10.21 16.26 5.41
N PHE A 100 -11.41 16.72 5.78
CA PHE A 100 -12.61 15.89 5.82
C PHE A 100 -13.01 15.42 4.41
N SER A 101 -13.01 16.32 3.42
CA SER A 101 -13.32 15.98 2.02
C SER A 101 -12.33 14.97 1.42
N VAL A 102 -11.04 15.17 1.66
CA VAL A 102 -9.97 14.27 1.21
C VAL A 102 -10.08 12.92 1.92
N SER A 103 -10.37 12.90 3.23
CA SER A 103 -10.51 11.66 4.01
C SER A 103 -11.71 10.84 3.57
N THR A 104 -12.88 11.47 3.38
CA THR A 104 -14.09 10.80 2.90
C THR A 104 -13.91 10.24 1.49
N SER A 105 -13.28 11.01 0.60
CA SER A 105 -12.94 10.55 -0.75
C SER A 105 -11.96 9.36 -0.69
N MET A 106 -10.89 9.48 0.10
CA MET A 106 -9.90 8.41 0.28
C MET A 106 -10.56 7.11 0.78
N LEU A 107 -11.44 7.20 1.77
CA LEU A 107 -12.19 6.04 2.29
C LEU A 107 -13.08 5.40 1.23
N ALA A 108 -13.84 6.19 0.48
CA ALA A 108 -14.72 5.66 -0.57
C ALA A 108 -13.92 4.91 -1.66
N TYR A 109 -12.78 5.47 -2.08
CA TYR A 109 -11.91 4.83 -3.07
C TYR A 109 -11.16 3.61 -2.51
N LEU A 110 -10.81 3.60 -1.21
CA LEU A 110 -10.26 2.43 -0.54
C LEU A 110 -11.29 1.30 -0.47
N LEU A 111 -12.55 1.59 -0.11
CA LEU A 111 -13.64 0.61 -0.11
C LEU A 111 -13.89 0.03 -1.51
N ALA A 112 -13.91 0.89 -2.53
CA ALA A 112 -14.01 0.44 -3.93
C ALA A 112 -12.83 -0.45 -4.33
N LEU A 113 -11.61 -0.08 -3.94
CA LEU A 113 -10.42 -0.90 -4.15
C LEU A 113 -10.54 -2.25 -3.45
N PHE A 114 -10.95 -2.30 -2.18
CA PHE A 114 -11.15 -3.57 -1.47
C PHE A 114 -12.17 -4.46 -2.17
N GLY A 115 -13.28 -3.92 -2.67
CA GLY A 115 -14.24 -4.66 -3.47
C GLY A 115 -13.63 -5.25 -4.75
N ILE A 116 -12.85 -4.45 -5.49
CA ILE A 116 -12.17 -4.89 -6.71
C ILE A 116 -11.13 -5.97 -6.39
N LEU A 117 -10.31 -5.77 -5.36
CA LEU A 117 -9.30 -6.73 -4.92
C LEU A 117 -9.93 -8.04 -4.45
N PHE A 118 -11.05 -7.97 -3.73
CA PHE A 118 -11.79 -9.16 -3.30
C PHE A 118 -12.29 -9.97 -4.50
N ILE A 119 -12.94 -9.32 -5.47
CA ILE A 119 -13.43 -9.98 -6.69
C ILE A 119 -12.25 -10.57 -7.48
N ALA A 120 -11.15 -9.83 -7.63
CA ALA A 120 -9.96 -10.30 -8.31
C ALA A 120 -9.34 -11.52 -7.62
N LEU A 121 -9.18 -11.48 -6.29
CA LEU A 121 -8.65 -12.58 -5.50
C LEU A 121 -9.52 -13.83 -5.61
N VAL A 122 -10.85 -13.71 -5.48
CA VAL A 122 -11.78 -14.84 -5.63
C VAL A 122 -11.66 -15.43 -7.02
N THR A 123 -11.68 -14.60 -8.07
CA THR A 123 -11.61 -15.05 -9.46
C THR A 123 -10.29 -15.77 -9.76
N ILE A 124 -9.16 -15.17 -9.38
CA ILE A 124 -7.83 -15.73 -9.63
C ILE A 124 -7.62 -17.01 -8.81
N SER A 125 -8.05 -17.03 -7.54
CA SER A 125 -7.94 -18.21 -6.69
C SER A 125 -8.77 -19.37 -7.22
N LEU A 126 -9.96 -19.12 -7.77
CA LEU A 126 -10.77 -20.15 -8.41
C LEU A 126 -10.08 -20.70 -9.67
N ILE A 127 -9.56 -19.83 -10.54
CA ILE A 127 -8.82 -20.25 -11.75
C ILE A 127 -7.61 -21.10 -11.36
N ILE A 128 -6.82 -20.65 -10.40
CA ILE A 128 -5.66 -21.37 -9.88
C ILE A 128 -6.08 -22.70 -9.26
N GLY A 129 -7.16 -22.71 -8.47
CA GLY A 129 -7.69 -23.93 -7.86
C GLY A 129 -8.03 -24.98 -8.91
N VAL A 130 -8.64 -24.58 -10.02
CA VAL A 130 -8.92 -25.47 -11.16
C VAL A 130 -7.62 -25.98 -11.79
N ILE A 131 -6.65 -25.09 -12.05
CA ILE A 131 -5.34 -25.48 -12.62
C ILE A 131 -4.63 -26.49 -11.72
N VAL A 132 -4.55 -26.20 -10.41
CA VAL A 132 -3.92 -27.10 -9.44
C VAL A 132 -4.66 -28.43 -9.37
N SER A 133 -6.00 -28.44 -9.37
CA SER A 133 -6.79 -29.68 -9.40
C SER A 133 -6.46 -30.55 -10.62
N VAL A 134 -6.43 -29.97 -11.81
CA VAL A 134 -6.09 -30.70 -13.05
C VAL A 134 -4.66 -31.23 -13.01
N VAL A 135 -3.70 -30.41 -12.56
CA VAL A 135 -2.29 -30.84 -12.45
C VAL A 135 -2.12 -31.97 -11.42
N ASN A 136 -2.85 -31.90 -10.30
CA ASN A 136 -2.84 -32.94 -9.27
C ASN A 136 -3.32 -34.28 -9.84
N GLU A 137 -4.40 -34.26 -10.64
CA GLU A 137 -4.93 -35.46 -11.31
C GLU A 137 -3.97 -36.03 -12.36
N LEU A 138 -3.20 -35.19 -13.06
CA LEU A 138 -2.32 -35.62 -14.15
C LEU A 138 -0.92 -36.09 -13.70
N VAL A 139 -0.33 -35.46 -12.68
CA VAL A 139 1.10 -35.62 -12.34
C VAL A 139 1.32 -36.10 -10.89
N GLY A 140 0.25 -36.19 -10.10
CA GLY A 140 0.28 -36.66 -8.71
C GLY A 140 0.73 -35.60 -7.69
N PRO A 141 0.53 -35.88 -6.39
CA PRO A 141 0.61 -34.88 -5.31
C PRO A 141 2.00 -34.28 -5.04
N SER A 142 3.08 -34.87 -5.56
CA SER A 142 4.46 -34.43 -5.28
C SER A 142 4.90 -33.17 -6.03
N ARG A 143 4.26 -32.80 -7.15
CA ARG A 143 4.58 -31.55 -7.90
C ARG A 143 3.69 -30.35 -7.56
N THR A 144 2.75 -30.55 -6.64
CA THR A 144 1.67 -29.60 -6.31
C THR A 144 2.16 -28.37 -5.56
N SER A 145 3.24 -28.53 -4.79
CA SER A 145 3.93 -27.46 -4.06
C SER A 145 4.51 -26.40 -4.99
N TYR A 146 5.14 -26.80 -6.09
CA TYR A 146 5.69 -25.87 -7.09
C TYR A 146 4.59 -25.08 -7.78
N THR A 147 3.49 -25.73 -8.16
CA THR A 147 2.32 -25.05 -8.73
C THR A 147 1.69 -24.06 -7.76
N SER A 148 1.61 -24.37 -6.46
CA SER A 148 1.10 -23.46 -5.43
C SER A 148 2.01 -22.24 -5.23
N ALA A 149 3.34 -22.42 -5.22
CA ALA A 149 4.29 -21.31 -5.12
C ALA A 149 4.21 -20.36 -6.33
N VAL A 150 4.15 -20.90 -7.55
CA VAL A 150 3.97 -20.10 -8.78
C VAL A 150 2.64 -19.38 -8.78
N ALA A 151 1.57 -20.05 -8.35
CA ALA A 151 0.25 -19.45 -8.20
C ALA A 151 0.24 -18.24 -7.25
N ASN A 152 0.84 -18.36 -6.06
CA ASN A 152 0.94 -17.26 -5.10
C ASN A 152 1.76 -16.09 -5.66
N LEU A 153 2.80 -16.36 -6.45
CA LEU A 153 3.59 -15.34 -7.12
C LEU A 153 2.77 -14.60 -8.20
N ILE A 154 1.93 -15.31 -8.95
CA ILE A 154 1.00 -14.70 -9.92
C ILE A 154 0.00 -13.80 -9.19
N ILE A 155 -0.60 -14.28 -8.09
CA ILE A 155 -1.51 -13.47 -7.26
C ILE A 155 -0.81 -12.19 -6.81
N LEU A 156 0.41 -12.29 -6.28
CA LEU A 156 1.19 -11.14 -5.83
C LEU A 156 1.42 -10.13 -6.98
N ILE A 157 1.82 -10.60 -8.18
CA ILE A 157 2.05 -9.74 -9.34
C ILE A 157 0.77 -9.01 -9.74
N VAL A 158 -0.36 -9.70 -9.77
CA VAL A 158 -1.65 -9.08 -10.14
C VAL A 158 -2.07 -8.04 -9.10
N MET A 159 -1.93 -8.36 -7.81
CA MET A 159 -2.25 -7.44 -6.73
C MET A 159 -1.36 -6.18 -6.76
N LEU A 160 -0.06 -6.34 -7.00
CA LEU A 160 0.88 -5.23 -7.17
C LEU A 160 0.52 -4.39 -8.40
N LEU A 161 0.20 -5.02 -9.53
CA LEU A 161 -0.21 -4.31 -10.74
C LEU A 161 -1.47 -3.47 -10.50
N ILE A 162 -2.51 -4.04 -9.87
CA ILE A 162 -3.74 -3.31 -9.54
C ILE A 162 -3.42 -2.14 -8.60
N ASN A 163 -2.63 -2.37 -7.56
CA ASN A 163 -2.27 -1.34 -6.59
C ASN A 163 -1.50 -0.19 -7.27
N MET A 164 -0.40 -0.49 -7.97
CA MET A 164 0.44 0.51 -8.65
C MET A 164 -0.31 1.30 -9.71
N ARG A 165 -1.28 0.67 -10.38
CA ARG A 165 -2.12 1.32 -11.38
C ARG A 165 -3.06 2.37 -10.77
N LEU A 166 -3.50 2.16 -9.53
CA LEU A 166 -4.47 3.02 -8.86
C LEU A 166 -3.81 4.09 -7.96
N GLN A 167 -2.50 3.98 -7.71
CA GLN A 167 -1.70 4.99 -7.01
C GLN A 167 -1.99 6.43 -7.48
N PRO A 168 -2.06 6.75 -8.80
CA PRO A 168 -2.31 8.12 -9.24
C PRO A 168 -3.63 8.72 -8.75
N THR A 169 -4.68 7.90 -8.63
CA THR A 169 -5.97 8.32 -8.06
C THR A 169 -5.81 8.71 -6.60
N PHE A 170 -5.23 7.84 -5.78
CA PHE A 170 -5.07 8.10 -4.35
C PHE A 170 -4.17 9.30 -4.07
N ILE A 171 -3.11 9.50 -4.86
CA ILE A 171 -2.23 10.66 -4.76
C ILE A 171 -2.98 11.94 -5.12
N SER A 172 -3.76 11.94 -6.21
CA SER A 172 -4.55 13.10 -6.63
C SER A 172 -5.59 13.54 -5.57
N ILE A 173 -6.18 12.57 -4.86
CA ILE A 173 -7.07 12.82 -3.74
C ILE A 173 -6.29 13.45 -2.59
N ALA A 174 -5.15 12.86 -2.21
CA ALA A 174 -4.36 13.32 -1.06
C ALA A 174 -3.81 14.76 -1.22
N ILE A 175 -3.43 15.15 -2.44
CA ILE A 175 -2.94 16.51 -2.72
C ILE A 175 -4.06 17.56 -2.88
N ASN A 176 -5.31 17.12 -3.09
CA ASN A 176 -6.49 17.98 -3.19
C ASN A 176 -6.44 19.03 -4.33
N GLU A 177 -5.86 18.68 -5.48
CA GLU A 177 -5.79 19.56 -6.66
C GLU A 177 -6.91 19.26 -7.66
N GLN A 178 -6.92 18.03 -8.21
CA GLN A 178 -7.98 17.53 -9.09
C GLN A 178 -8.03 16.01 -9.02
N THR A 179 -9.10 15.46 -8.46
CA THR A 179 -9.26 14.01 -8.31
C THR A 179 -9.26 13.31 -9.67
N LEU A 180 -8.28 12.45 -9.88
CA LEU A 180 -8.20 11.55 -11.03
C LEU A 180 -9.02 10.29 -10.73
N PRO A 181 -10.17 10.07 -11.37
CA PRO A 181 -10.93 8.85 -11.15
C PRO A 181 -10.14 7.63 -11.64
N MET A 182 -10.41 6.45 -11.08
CA MET A 182 -9.67 5.21 -11.39
C MET A 182 -9.62 4.89 -12.89
N LYS A 183 -10.71 5.20 -13.63
CA LYS A 183 -10.78 5.06 -15.09
C LYS A 183 -9.74 5.95 -15.81
N SER A 184 -9.54 7.18 -15.33
CA SER A 184 -8.52 8.09 -15.87
C SER A 184 -7.11 7.63 -15.51
N ALA A 185 -6.90 7.16 -14.27
CA ALA A 185 -5.62 6.57 -13.87
C ALA A 185 -5.23 5.37 -14.75
N TYR A 186 -6.19 4.54 -15.16
CA TYR A 186 -5.96 3.46 -16.14
C TYR A 186 -5.42 4.00 -17.47
N PHE A 187 -5.95 5.09 -18.01
CA PHE A 187 -5.46 5.66 -19.28
C PHE A 187 -4.00 6.09 -19.20
N TYR A 188 -3.56 6.65 -18.07
CA TYR A 188 -2.16 7.04 -17.89
C TYR A 188 -1.19 5.85 -17.76
N THR A 189 -1.69 4.69 -17.36
CA THR A 189 -0.88 3.55 -16.92
C THR A 189 -0.97 2.33 -17.85
N ARG A 190 -1.96 2.28 -18.77
CA ARG A 190 -2.29 1.12 -19.61
C ARG A 190 -1.11 0.58 -20.44
N ASP A 191 -0.23 1.47 -20.87
CA ASP A 191 0.90 1.15 -21.76
C ASP A 191 2.20 0.84 -20.99
N ASN A 192 2.17 0.88 -19.65
CA ASN A 192 3.32 0.72 -18.77
C ASN A 192 3.24 -0.53 -17.88
N ASN A 193 2.51 -1.57 -18.29
CA ASN A 193 2.19 -2.72 -17.44
C ASN A 193 3.45 -3.43 -16.91
N ARG A 194 4.44 -3.62 -17.78
CA ARG A 194 5.69 -4.27 -17.43
C ARG A 194 6.47 -3.43 -16.44
N GLU A 195 6.58 -2.14 -16.71
CA GLU A 195 7.31 -1.16 -15.90
C GLU A 195 6.68 -1.04 -14.51
N LEU A 196 5.34 -0.99 -14.42
CA LEU A 196 4.62 -0.96 -13.14
C LEU A 196 4.88 -2.21 -12.29
N ILE A 197 4.90 -3.40 -12.92
CA ILE A 197 5.24 -4.65 -12.23
C ILE A 197 6.68 -4.62 -11.74
N LEU A 198 7.63 -4.21 -12.58
CA LEU A 198 9.05 -4.13 -12.21
C LEU A 198 9.26 -3.14 -11.07
N ILE A 199 8.70 -1.92 -11.17
CA ILE A 199 8.78 -0.92 -10.11
C ILE A 199 8.17 -1.46 -8.82
N GLY A 200 6.98 -2.09 -8.89
CA GLY A 200 6.31 -2.67 -7.74
C GLY A 200 7.14 -3.76 -7.06
N LEU A 201 7.65 -4.74 -7.82
CA LEU A 201 8.47 -5.83 -7.29
C LEU A 201 9.79 -5.33 -6.71
N PHE A 202 10.52 -4.48 -7.43
CA PHE A 202 11.82 -3.97 -6.98
C PHE A 202 11.72 -2.92 -5.89
N SER A 203 10.55 -2.32 -5.68
CA SER A 203 10.26 -1.46 -4.52
C SER A 203 9.88 -2.32 -3.30
N PHE A 204 9.04 -3.33 -3.50
CA PHE A 204 8.46 -4.12 -2.42
C PHE A 204 9.43 -5.16 -1.86
N ILE A 205 10.06 -6.00 -2.70
CA ILE A 205 10.87 -7.14 -2.25
C ILE A 205 12.07 -6.69 -1.39
N PRO A 206 12.90 -5.72 -1.81
CA PRO A 206 14.04 -5.31 -0.98
C PRO A 206 13.61 -4.66 0.33
N ALA A 207 12.46 -3.96 0.33
CA ALA A 207 11.91 -3.33 1.53
C ALA A 207 11.30 -4.35 2.50
N LEU A 208 10.84 -5.50 1.99
CA LEU A 208 10.28 -6.62 2.77
C LEU A 208 11.38 -7.37 3.54
N LEU A 209 12.60 -7.46 3.02
CA LEU A 209 13.69 -8.22 3.63
C LEU A 209 13.99 -7.76 5.07
N PRO A 210 14.22 -6.47 5.37
CA PRO A 210 14.38 -6.00 6.75
C PRO A 210 13.20 -6.36 7.66
N SER A 211 11.96 -6.22 7.17
CA SER A 211 10.75 -6.52 7.95
C SER A 211 10.66 -8.01 8.29
N THR A 212 10.95 -8.89 7.33
CA THR A 212 10.92 -10.35 7.55
C THR A 212 12.04 -10.81 8.48
N VAL A 213 13.26 -10.29 8.32
CA VAL A 213 14.38 -10.59 9.22
C VAL A 213 14.07 -10.12 10.63
N ALA A 214 13.48 -8.93 10.78
CA ALA A 214 13.05 -8.41 12.07
C ALA A 214 12.02 -9.33 12.76
N LEU A 215 10.97 -9.74 12.04
CA LEU A 215 9.96 -10.67 12.56
C LEU A 215 10.53 -12.05 12.91
N MET A 216 11.40 -12.59 12.07
CA MET A 216 12.08 -13.86 12.36
C MET A 216 12.94 -13.77 13.61
N PHE A 217 13.61 -12.64 13.84
CA PHE A 217 14.40 -12.44 15.05
C PHE A 217 13.52 -12.47 16.31
N VAL A 218 12.35 -11.80 16.30
CA VAL A 218 11.38 -11.83 17.42
C VAL A 218 10.90 -13.26 17.69
N ASN A 219 10.48 -13.97 16.64
CA ASN A 219 9.91 -15.31 16.78
C ASN A 219 10.92 -16.36 17.27
N ASN A 220 12.22 -16.15 17.04
CA ASN A 220 13.28 -17.05 17.49
C ASN A 220 13.79 -16.73 18.90
N LEU A 221 13.42 -15.59 19.46
CA LEU A 221 13.70 -15.28 20.86
C LEU A 221 12.54 -15.82 21.70
N SER A 222 12.83 -16.67 22.69
CA SER A 222 11.85 -17.14 23.68
C SER A 222 11.48 -16.01 24.67
N LEU A 223 10.96 -14.90 24.14
CA LEU A 223 10.58 -13.72 24.89
C LEU A 223 9.26 -13.98 25.63
N SER A 224 9.13 -13.34 26.80
CA SER A 224 7.82 -13.22 27.45
C SER A 224 6.87 -12.41 26.57
N GLN A 225 5.57 -12.61 26.73
CA GLN A 225 4.53 -11.93 25.93
C GLN A 225 4.67 -10.39 25.99
N ASN A 226 5.05 -9.84 27.15
CA ASN A 226 5.30 -8.40 27.30
C ASN A 226 6.53 -7.94 26.49
N ALA A 227 7.58 -8.76 26.44
CA ALA A 227 8.77 -8.46 25.67
C ALA A 227 8.53 -8.58 24.16
N VAL A 228 7.66 -9.49 23.71
CA VAL A 228 7.21 -9.55 22.31
C VAL A 228 6.50 -8.26 21.91
N VAL A 229 5.52 -7.81 22.71
CA VAL A 229 4.76 -6.58 22.45
C VAL A 229 5.67 -5.34 22.34
N ILE A 230 6.64 -5.20 23.25
CA ILE A 230 7.59 -4.08 23.22
C ILE A 230 8.47 -4.16 21.97
N THR A 231 8.89 -5.37 21.58
CA THR A 231 9.75 -5.57 20.41
C THR A 231 8.99 -5.29 19.11
N ASP A 232 7.73 -5.70 19.00
CA ASP A 232 6.87 -5.38 17.86
C ASP A 232 6.65 -3.87 17.73
N PHE A 233 6.46 -3.18 18.86
CA PHE A 233 6.36 -1.71 18.88
C PHE A 233 7.66 -1.05 18.37
N LEU A 234 8.82 -1.50 18.84
CA LEU A 234 10.14 -0.98 18.41
C LEU A 234 10.43 -1.25 16.93
N LEU A 235 9.97 -2.38 16.41
CA LEU A 235 10.17 -2.78 15.01
C LEU A 235 9.11 -2.22 14.07
N PHE A 236 8.06 -1.56 14.58
CA PHE A 236 6.96 -1.04 13.80
C PHE A 236 7.37 -0.18 12.57
N PRO A 237 8.39 0.71 12.66
CA PRO A 237 8.87 1.44 11.49
C PRO A 237 9.43 0.54 10.37
N LEU A 238 10.08 -0.57 10.73
CA LEU A 238 10.58 -1.57 9.77
C LEU A 238 9.43 -2.36 9.16
N LEU A 239 8.37 -2.65 9.92
CA LEU A 239 7.17 -3.33 9.42
C LEU A 239 6.41 -2.48 8.40
N LEU A 240 6.41 -1.16 8.57
CA LEU A 240 5.78 -0.23 7.62
C LEU A 240 6.61 0.04 6.36
N LEU A 241 7.91 -0.24 6.37
CA LEU A 241 8.84 0.11 5.30
C LEU A 241 8.39 -0.35 3.90
N PRO A 242 7.91 -1.59 3.68
CA PRO A 242 7.46 -2.03 2.36
C PRO A 242 6.35 -1.15 1.78
N ASN A 243 5.41 -0.74 2.63
CA ASN A 243 4.33 0.14 2.22
C ASN A 243 4.85 1.55 1.90
N LEU A 244 5.74 2.09 2.72
CA LEU A 244 6.33 3.44 2.50
C LEU A 244 7.07 3.53 1.17
N VAL A 245 7.85 2.51 0.83
CA VAL A 245 8.58 2.46 -0.44
C VAL A 245 7.60 2.35 -1.61
N LEU A 246 6.53 1.55 -1.48
CA LEU A 246 5.49 1.44 -2.52
C LEU A 246 4.74 2.77 -2.74
N LEU A 247 4.34 3.46 -1.67
CA LEU A 247 3.68 4.77 -1.76
C LEU A 247 4.61 5.82 -2.40
N SER A 248 5.90 5.80 -2.04
CA SER A 248 6.89 6.68 -2.65
C SER A 248 7.07 6.39 -4.15
N ALA A 249 7.09 5.11 -4.56
CA ALA A 249 7.08 4.72 -5.97
C ALA A 249 5.83 5.19 -6.70
N GLY A 250 4.66 5.09 -6.07
CA GLY A 250 3.41 5.65 -6.60
C GLY A 250 3.53 7.16 -6.88
N VAL A 251 4.13 7.92 -5.98
CA VAL A 251 4.36 9.37 -6.16
C VAL A 251 5.30 9.67 -7.33
N GLN A 252 6.37 8.89 -7.51
CA GLN A 252 7.24 9.04 -8.66
C GLN A 252 6.49 8.74 -9.97
N ILE A 253 5.70 7.67 -10.02
CA ILE A 253 4.86 7.33 -11.18
C ILE A 253 3.88 8.46 -11.49
N TYR A 254 3.21 9.01 -10.47
CA TYR A 254 2.31 10.15 -10.62
C TYR A 254 3.03 11.35 -11.25
N ASN A 255 4.24 11.67 -10.77
CA ASN A 255 5.03 12.78 -11.28
C ASN A 255 5.40 12.63 -12.76
N TYR A 256 5.63 11.40 -13.23
CA TYR A 256 6.00 11.13 -14.63
C TYR A 256 4.78 11.11 -15.56
N LEU A 257 3.68 10.48 -15.14
CA LEU A 257 2.54 10.19 -16.01
C LEU A 257 1.47 11.29 -16.00
N VAL A 258 1.24 11.94 -14.86
CA VAL A 258 0.18 12.93 -14.73
C VAL A 258 0.75 14.32 -15.04
N PRO A 259 0.18 15.04 -16.03
CA PRO A 259 0.59 16.42 -16.30
C PRO A 259 0.28 17.28 -15.08
N GLN A 260 1.30 17.90 -14.52
CA GLN A 260 1.12 18.86 -13.43
C GLN A 260 0.58 20.16 -14.01
N ASN A 261 -0.54 20.65 -13.49
CA ASN A 261 -0.98 22.01 -13.79
C ASN A 261 0.08 22.98 -13.26
N LYS A 262 0.90 23.52 -14.16
CA LYS A 262 1.86 24.59 -13.89
C LYS A 262 1.13 25.93 -13.62
N GLY A 263 0.19 25.94 -12.68
CA GLY A 263 -0.66 27.09 -12.38
C GLY A 263 -0.23 27.90 -11.16
N HIS A 264 0.62 27.36 -10.27
CA HIS A 264 0.95 28.02 -9.00
C HIS A 264 2.43 27.92 -8.56
N MET A 265 3.36 27.66 -9.48
CA MET A 265 4.80 27.76 -9.22
C MET A 265 5.48 28.93 -9.96
N ASP A 266 4.70 29.96 -10.31
CA ASP A 266 5.23 31.29 -10.60
C ASP A 266 4.80 32.24 -9.48
N ILE A 267 5.44 32.11 -8.32
CA ILE A 267 5.72 33.31 -7.51
C ILE A 267 7.17 33.63 -7.86
N GLN A 268 7.29 34.59 -8.78
CA GLN A 268 8.55 35.18 -9.20
C GLN A 268 9.13 36.04 -8.06
N VAL A 269 10.46 35.97 -7.96
CA VAL A 269 11.42 36.82 -7.21
C VAL A 269 11.55 36.53 -5.71
#